data_AF-A0A537WS97-F1
#
_entry.id   AF-A0A537WS97-F1
#
_cell.length_a   1.000
_cell.length_b   1.000
_cell.length_c   1.000
_cell.angle_alpha   90.00
_cell.angle_beta   90.00
_cell.angle_gamma   90.00
#
_symmetry.space_group_name_H-M   'P 1'
#
loop_
_entity.id
_entity.type
_entity.pdbx_description
1 polymer ?
#
loop_
_entity_poly.entity_id
_entity_poly.type
_entity_poly.pdbx_seq_one_letter_code
_entity_poly.pdbx_strand_id
1 'polypeptide(L)'
;MLQQTQVERVIPRYLAWRQRWPTVEALAAASPADVIREWQGLGYNRRGLNLHRAARAVAEHGWPDDLTELPGVGPYTAAALANFAFGHGELPIDTNVSRVQDRTGHAFSPRAAQALMDLGATICLARIPRCDKCPLAAHCPSRVATAERPLGELDQEAVESLRADGLVTVAGKRVSLPAA
;
A
#
# COMPACT_ATOMS: atom_id res chain seq x y z
N MET A 1 -1.36 5.40 -9.89
CA MET A 1 -0.78 6.50 -9.09
C MET A 1 -0.23 6.05 -7.74
N LEU A 2 -0.86 5.11 -7.03
CA LEU A 2 -0.47 4.66 -5.68
C LEU A 2 0.82 3.82 -5.58
N GLN A 3 1.39 3.37 -6.70
CA GLN A 3 2.66 2.61 -6.69
C GLN A 3 3.79 3.47 -6.09
N GLN A 4 4.22 3.21 -4.86
CA GLN A 4 5.25 4.01 -4.17
C GLN A 4 4.87 5.50 -4.03
N THR A 5 3.59 5.81 -3.85
CA THR A 5 3.12 7.18 -3.60
C THR A 5 2.01 7.14 -2.57
N GLN A 6 2.15 7.93 -1.50
CA GLN A 6 1.17 7.97 -0.41
C GLN A 6 -0.21 8.43 -0.88
N VAL A 7 -1.28 7.88 -0.27
CA VAL A 7 -2.67 8.11 -0.66
C VAL A 7 -3.02 9.59 -0.65
N GLU A 8 -2.61 10.32 0.39
CA GLU A 8 -2.91 11.75 0.59
C GLU A 8 -2.30 12.61 -0.53
N ARG A 9 -1.15 12.20 -1.07
CA ARG A 9 -0.51 12.87 -2.21
C ARG A 9 -1.20 12.54 -3.53
N VAL A 10 -1.82 11.37 -3.63
CA VAL A 10 -2.49 10.90 -4.85
C VAL A 10 -3.88 11.51 -5.00
N ILE A 11 -4.67 11.64 -3.93
CA ILE A 11 -6.07 12.09 -3.96
C ILE A 11 -6.27 13.34 -4.85
N PRO A 12 -5.63 14.49 -4.60
CA PRO A 12 -5.90 15.70 -5.39
C PRO A 12 -5.49 15.53 -6.86
N ARG A 13 -4.45 14.74 -7.14
CA ARG A 13 -3.99 14.46 -8.51
C ARG A 13 -4.93 13.51 -9.25
N TYR A 14 -5.43 12.48 -8.57
CA TYR A 14 -6.38 11.54 -9.14
C TYR A 14 -7.70 12.22 -9.51
N LEU A 15 -8.23 13.08 -8.64
CA LEU A 15 -9.47 13.81 -8.90
C LEU A 15 -9.34 14.74 -10.11
N ALA A 16 -8.27 15.54 -10.18
CA ALA A 16 -7.99 16.40 -11.34
C ALA A 16 -7.80 15.58 -12.63
N TRP A 17 -7.06 14.47 -12.54
CA TRP A 17 -6.84 13.56 -13.67
C TRP A 17 -8.15 12.99 -14.23
N ARG A 18 -9.04 12.51 -13.34
CA ARG A 18 -10.35 11.95 -13.72
C ARG A 18 -11.27 13.01 -14.31
N GLN A 19 -11.20 14.25 -13.82
CA GLN A 19 -11.96 15.36 -14.40
C GLN A 19 -11.47 15.70 -15.81
N ARG A 20 -10.15 15.72 -16.03
CA ARG A 20 -9.54 16.07 -17.33
C ARG A 20 -9.71 14.95 -18.36
N TRP A 21 -9.50 13.70 -17.96
CA TRP A 21 -9.58 12.51 -18.81
C TRP A 21 -10.52 11.48 -18.16
N PRO A 22 -11.84 11.64 -18.35
CA PRO A 22 -12.83 10.79 -17.68
C PRO A 22 -12.88 9.36 -18.25
N THR A 23 -12.44 9.17 -19.49
CA THR A 23 -12.45 7.87 -20.18
C THR A 23 -11.07 7.47 -20.67
N VAL A 24 -10.92 6.20 -21.05
CA VAL A 24 -9.67 5.66 -21.62
C VAL A 24 -9.35 6.37 -22.94
N GLU A 25 -10.35 6.61 -23.77
CA GLU A 25 -10.23 7.27 -25.08
C GLU A 25 -9.78 8.72 -24.91
N ALA A 26 -10.33 9.43 -23.91
CA ALA A 26 -9.92 10.80 -23.60
C ALA A 26 -8.44 10.88 -23.19
N LEU A 27 -7.97 9.92 -22.39
CA LEU A 27 -6.55 9.83 -22.04
C LEU A 27 -5.69 9.43 -23.24
N ALA A 28 -6.15 8.48 -24.07
CA ALA A 28 -5.44 8.00 -25.25
C ALA A 28 -5.24 9.09 -26.31
N ALA A 29 -6.18 10.02 -26.43
CA ALA A 29 -6.10 11.17 -27.33
C ALA A 29 -5.20 12.31 -26.82
N ALA A 30 -4.75 12.25 -25.55
CA ALA A 30 -3.93 13.30 -24.96
C ALA A 30 -2.50 13.33 -25.53
N SER A 31 -1.85 14.49 -25.47
CA SER A 31 -0.43 14.57 -25.79
C SER A 31 0.42 13.99 -24.65
N PRO A 32 1.56 13.32 -24.93
CA PRO A 32 2.50 12.91 -23.88
C PRO A 32 2.98 14.08 -23.00
N ALA A 33 3.04 15.30 -23.56
CA ALA A 33 3.42 16.51 -22.83
C ALA A 33 2.37 16.90 -21.77
N ASP A 34 1.08 16.81 -22.10
CA ASP A 34 0.00 17.07 -21.14
C ASP A 34 -0.01 16.02 -20.04
N VAL A 35 0.16 14.74 -20.40
CA VAL A 35 0.26 13.61 -19.46
C VAL A 35 1.38 13.86 -18.44
N ILE A 36 2.57 14.26 -18.90
CA ILE A 36 3.69 14.57 -18.00
C ILE A 36 3.40 15.78 -17.11
N ARG A 37 2.76 16.82 -17.66
CA ARG A 37 2.39 18.03 -16.91
C ARG A 37 1.45 17.71 -15.76
N GLU A 38 0.40 16.93 -16.02
CA GLU A 38 -0.55 16.51 -15.00
C GLU A 38 0.04 15.50 -13.99
N TRP A 39 1.09 14.76 -14.38
CA TRP A 39 1.79 13.83 -13.49
C TRP A 39 2.80 14.50 -12.54
N GLN A 40 3.06 15.81 -12.70
CA GLN A 40 4.07 16.52 -11.90
C GLN A 40 3.81 16.40 -10.39
N GLY A 41 4.89 16.13 -9.64
CA GLY A 41 4.85 15.99 -8.18
C GLY A 41 4.49 14.60 -7.65
N LEU A 42 4.12 13.65 -8.52
CA LEU A 42 3.89 12.23 -8.13
C LEU A 42 5.17 11.37 -8.18
N GLY A 43 6.23 11.86 -8.82
CA GLY A 43 7.47 11.11 -9.03
C GLY A 43 7.33 9.97 -10.04
N TYR A 44 8.47 9.40 -10.47
CA TYR A 44 8.53 8.33 -11.47
C TYR A 44 7.67 8.59 -12.71
N ASN A 45 7.97 9.66 -13.45
CA ASN A 45 7.21 10.13 -14.62
C ASN A 45 6.93 9.04 -15.67
N ARG A 46 7.79 8.02 -15.75
CA ARG A 46 7.58 6.86 -16.62
C ARG A 46 6.27 6.12 -16.34
N ARG A 47 5.75 6.14 -15.11
CA ARG A 47 4.43 5.58 -14.77
C ARG A 47 3.30 6.30 -15.49
N GLY A 48 3.33 7.63 -15.55
CA GLY A 48 2.34 8.42 -16.29
C GLY A 48 2.37 8.14 -17.78
N LEU A 49 3.57 8.09 -18.37
CA LEU A 49 3.74 7.74 -19.78
C LEU A 49 3.31 6.31 -20.10
N ASN A 50 3.59 5.36 -19.23
CA ASN A 50 3.16 3.97 -19.40
C ASN A 50 1.63 3.86 -19.29
N LEU A 51 1.00 4.53 -18.33
CA LEU A 51 -0.47 4.59 -18.24
C LEU A 51 -1.09 5.18 -19.52
N HIS A 52 -0.50 6.23 -20.08
CA HIS A 52 -0.93 6.79 -21.35
C HIS A 52 -0.77 5.79 -22.52
N ARG A 53 0.36 5.09 -22.60
CA ARG A 53 0.57 4.03 -23.61
C ARG A 53 -0.41 2.87 -23.46
N ALA A 54 -0.71 2.47 -22.22
CA ALA A 54 -1.74 1.47 -21.93
C ALA A 54 -3.13 1.94 -22.37
N ALA A 55 -3.49 3.19 -22.09
CA ALA A 55 -4.75 3.76 -22.55
C ALA A 55 -4.85 3.76 -24.09
N ARG A 56 -3.76 4.10 -24.79
CA ARG A 56 -3.70 4.02 -26.26
C ARG A 56 -3.86 2.59 -26.78
N ALA A 57 -3.15 1.63 -26.18
CA ALA A 57 -3.26 0.23 -26.56
C ALA A 57 -4.71 -0.28 -26.40
N VAL A 58 -5.37 0.06 -25.28
CA VAL A 58 -6.77 -0.32 -25.02
C VAL A 58 -7.74 0.38 -25.97
N ALA A 59 -7.53 1.66 -26.29
CA ALA A 59 -8.39 2.38 -27.22
C ALA A 59 -8.30 1.82 -28.66
N GLU A 60 -7.14 1.28 -29.04
CA GLU A 60 -6.89 0.74 -30.38
C GLU A 60 -7.30 -0.74 -30.51
N HIS A 61 -7.02 -1.56 -29.50
CA HIS A 61 -7.15 -3.02 -29.58
C HIS A 61 -8.17 -3.61 -28.59
N GLY A 62 -8.76 -2.80 -27.72
CA GLY A 62 -9.58 -3.28 -26.61
C GLY A 62 -8.75 -3.75 -25.40
N TRP A 63 -9.44 -4.22 -24.37
CA TRP A 63 -8.79 -4.78 -23.17
C TRP A 63 -8.23 -6.17 -23.48
N PRO A 64 -6.95 -6.45 -23.19
CA PRO A 64 -6.39 -7.79 -23.35
C PRO A 64 -6.90 -8.72 -22.25
N ASP A 65 -6.91 -10.03 -22.52
CA ASP A 65 -7.21 -11.06 -21.53
C ASP A 65 -6.12 -11.11 -20.44
N ASP A 66 -4.84 -11.04 -20.83
CA ASP A 66 -3.72 -10.87 -19.91
C ASP A 66 -3.37 -9.39 -19.74
N LEU A 67 -3.78 -8.81 -18.60
CA LEU A 67 -3.53 -7.41 -18.28
C LEU A 67 -2.03 -7.07 -18.15
N THR A 68 -1.13 -8.06 -17.95
CA THR A 68 0.31 -7.82 -17.87
C THR A 68 0.95 -7.44 -19.21
N GLU A 69 0.24 -7.66 -20.32
CA GLU A 69 0.65 -7.19 -21.64
C GLU A 69 0.58 -5.65 -21.77
N LEU A 70 -0.20 -4.98 -20.90
CA LEU A 70 -0.33 -3.53 -20.94
C LEU A 70 0.95 -2.83 -20.44
N PRO A 71 1.41 -1.77 -21.13
CA PRO A 71 2.58 -1.00 -20.73
C PRO A 71 2.54 -0.53 -19.27
N GLY A 72 3.50 -0.97 -18.47
CA GLY A 72 3.65 -0.58 -17.06
C GLY A 72 2.70 -1.29 -16.09
N VAL A 73 1.96 -2.30 -16.56
CA VAL A 73 1.16 -3.18 -15.72
C VAL A 73 1.98 -4.42 -15.38
N GLY A 74 2.50 -4.48 -14.16
CA GLY A 74 3.13 -5.69 -13.62
C GLY A 74 2.12 -6.60 -12.90
N PRO A 75 2.56 -7.77 -12.39
CA PRO A 75 1.69 -8.76 -11.77
C PRO A 75 0.78 -8.19 -10.68
N TYR A 76 1.33 -7.35 -9.78
CA TYR A 76 0.52 -6.68 -8.75
C TYR A 76 -0.60 -5.82 -9.32
N THR A 77 -0.31 -5.02 -10.36
CA THR A 77 -1.32 -4.10 -10.94
C THR A 77 -2.37 -4.86 -11.73
N ALA A 78 -1.97 -5.93 -12.45
CA ALA A 78 -2.90 -6.84 -13.10
C ALA A 78 -3.86 -7.50 -12.09
N ALA A 79 -3.32 -8.08 -11.01
CA ALA A 79 -4.13 -8.68 -9.94
C ALA A 79 -5.06 -7.67 -9.27
N ALA A 80 -4.59 -6.44 -9.03
CA ALA A 80 -5.40 -5.38 -8.43
C ALA A 80 -6.56 -4.96 -9.35
N LEU A 81 -6.31 -4.82 -10.65
CA LEU A 81 -7.36 -4.51 -11.64
C LEU A 81 -8.36 -5.67 -11.77
N ALA A 82 -7.89 -6.91 -11.90
CA ALA A 82 -8.73 -8.11 -11.92
C ALA A 82 -9.67 -8.13 -10.71
N ASN A 83 -9.10 -8.00 -9.51
CA ASN A 83 -9.83 -8.07 -8.26
C ASN A 83 -10.85 -6.93 -8.10
N PHE A 84 -10.42 -5.68 -8.25
CA PHE A 84 -11.27 -4.52 -7.92
C PHE A 84 -12.17 -4.03 -9.05
N ALA A 85 -11.70 -4.08 -10.30
CA ALA A 85 -12.45 -3.56 -11.44
C ALA A 85 -13.30 -4.64 -12.11
N PHE A 86 -12.74 -5.84 -12.24
CA PHE A 86 -13.44 -6.93 -12.92
C PHE A 86 -14.21 -7.82 -11.95
N GLY A 87 -13.86 -7.90 -10.66
CA GLY A 87 -14.58 -8.71 -9.66
C GLY A 87 -14.20 -10.20 -9.68
N HIS A 88 -13.08 -10.54 -10.34
CA HIS A 88 -12.56 -11.90 -10.47
C HIS A 88 -11.07 -11.88 -10.14
N GLY A 89 -10.53 -12.94 -9.54
CA GLY A 89 -9.08 -13.17 -9.56
C GLY A 89 -8.38 -13.22 -8.20
N GLU A 90 -7.06 -13.19 -8.29
CA GLU A 90 -6.14 -13.43 -7.18
C GLU A 90 -6.10 -12.26 -6.19
N LEU A 91 -5.56 -12.53 -5.00
CA LEU A 91 -5.32 -11.49 -4.01
C LEU A 91 -4.15 -10.62 -4.47
N PRO A 92 -4.31 -9.31 -4.72
CA PRO A 92 -3.18 -8.43 -5.00
C PRO A 92 -2.29 -8.29 -3.75
N ILE A 93 -1.07 -8.81 -3.84
CA ILE A 93 -0.10 -8.77 -2.73
C ILE A 93 0.85 -7.58 -2.93
N ASP A 94 0.64 -6.51 -2.16
CA ASP A 94 1.65 -5.46 -1.94
C ASP A 94 2.43 -5.71 -0.64
N THR A 95 3.31 -4.78 -0.27
CA THR A 95 4.09 -4.87 0.97
C THR A 95 3.23 -4.80 2.23
N ASN A 96 2.02 -4.23 2.16
CA ASN A 96 1.07 -4.17 3.28
C ASN A 96 0.40 -5.52 3.46
N VAL A 97 -0.14 -6.10 2.39
CA VAL A 97 -0.80 -7.39 2.36
C VAL A 97 0.18 -8.50 2.74
N SER A 98 1.40 -8.50 2.18
CA SER A 98 2.45 -9.45 2.55
C SER A 98 2.73 -9.39 4.06
N ARG A 99 2.97 -8.20 4.60
CA ARG A 99 3.25 -8.02 6.03
C ARG A 99 2.12 -8.51 6.93
N VAL A 100 0.86 -8.31 6.54
CA VAL A 100 -0.29 -8.82 7.30
C VAL A 100 -0.31 -10.35 7.28
N GLN A 101 -0.10 -10.97 6.12
CA GLN A 101 -0.02 -12.43 6.00
C GLN A 101 1.12 -13.00 6.83
N ASP A 102 2.33 -12.45 6.72
CA ASP A 102 3.52 -12.92 7.42
C ASP A 102 3.33 -12.86 8.95
N ARG A 103 2.75 -11.77 9.46
CA ARG A 103 2.52 -11.59 10.91
C ARG A 103 1.40 -12.46 11.46
N THR A 104 0.36 -12.69 10.68
CA THR A 104 -0.81 -13.48 11.11
C THR A 104 -0.62 -14.97 10.88
N GLY A 105 0.26 -15.36 9.95
CA GLY A 105 0.37 -16.73 9.44
C GLY A 105 -0.87 -17.19 8.67
N HIS A 106 -1.77 -16.27 8.29
CA HIS A 106 -3.05 -16.61 7.67
C HIS A 106 -3.05 -16.27 6.18
N ALA A 107 -3.50 -17.22 5.37
CA ALA A 107 -3.79 -17.00 3.95
C ALA A 107 -5.20 -16.45 3.79
N PHE A 108 -5.33 -15.27 3.19
CA PHE A 108 -6.63 -14.61 3.03
C PHE A 108 -7.20 -14.84 1.63
N SER A 109 -8.53 -14.87 1.53
CA SER A 109 -9.19 -14.91 0.23
C SER A 109 -9.04 -13.56 -0.52
N PRO A 110 -9.15 -13.55 -1.86
CA PRO A 110 -9.13 -12.32 -2.66
C PRO A 110 -10.20 -11.30 -2.27
N ARG A 111 -11.31 -11.73 -1.64
CA ARG A 111 -12.37 -10.82 -1.15
C ARG A 111 -11.89 -9.89 -0.02
N ALA A 112 -10.81 -10.25 0.66
CA ALA A 112 -10.23 -9.45 1.73
C ALA A 112 -9.26 -8.37 1.22
N ALA A 113 -9.03 -8.25 -0.10
CA ALA A 113 -8.00 -7.37 -0.67
C ALA A 113 -8.03 -5.94 -0.12
N GLN A 114 -9.18 -5.26 -0.22
CA GLN A 114 -9.33 -3.89 0.29
C GLN A 114 -9.10 -3.82 1.80
N ALA A 115 -9.71 -4.74 2.56
CA ALA A 115 -9.58 -4.77 4.02
C ALA A 115 -8.13 -4.99 4.47
N LEU A 116 -7.36 -5.82 3.75
CA LEU A 116 -5.95 -6.08 4.07
C LEU A 116 -5.05 -4.89 3.74
N MET A 117 -5.30 -4.21 2.62
CA MET A 117 -4.60 -2.97 2.28
C MET A 117 -4.82 -1.91 3.35
N ASP A 118 -6.08 -1.69 3.76
CA ASP A 118 -6.44 -0.70 4.79
C ASP A 118 -5.87 -1.08 6.16
N LEU A 119 -5.97 -2.36 6.54
CA LEU A 119 -5.42 -2.87 7.78
C LEU A 119 -3.90 -2.69 7.83
N GLY A 120 -3.20 -3.06 6.76
CA GLY A 120 -1.75 -2.91 6.66
C GLY A 120 -1.30 -1.45 6.69
N ALA A 121 -2.04 -0.56 6.02
CA ALA A 121 -1.70 0.86 5.94
C ALA A 121 -1.97 1.64 7.23
N THR A 122 -2.95 1.25 8.04
CA THR A 122 -3.43 2.08 9.17
C THR A 122 -3.26 1.45 10.57
N ILE A 123 -3.13 0.12 10.64
CA ILE A 123 -3.10 -0.65 11.90
C ILE A 123 -1.87 -1.55 11.98
N CYS A 124 -1.71 -2.49 11.05
CA CYS A 124 -0.59 -3.42 11.01
C CYS A 124 0.64 -2.75 10.37
N LEU A 125 1.10 -1.65 10.98
CA LEU A 125 2.16 -0.78 10.47
C LEU A 125 3.53 -1.47 10.49
N ALA A 126 4.43 -1.06 9.58
CA ALA A 126 5.75 -1.69 9.42
C ALA A 126 6.60 -1.65 10.69
N ARG A 127 6.65 -0.50 11.38
CA ARG A 127 7.45 -0.33 12.60
C ARG A 127 6.66 -0.69 13.86
N ILE A 128 5.71 0.15 14.24
CA ILE A 128 4.95 0.02 15.50
C ILE A 128 3.48 -0.21 15.16
N PRO A 129 3.01 -1.47 15.15
CA PRO A 129 1.62 -1.77 14.83
C PRO A 129 0.67 -1.39 15.97
N ARG A 130 -0.54 -0.98 15.63
CA ARG A 130 -1.62 -0.64 16.57
C ARG A 130 -2.40 -1.90 16.97
N CYS A 131 -1.71 -2.84 17.60
CA CYS A 131 -2.26 -4.17 17.92
C CYS A 131 -3.46 -4.12 18.89
N ASP A 132 -3.59 -3.08 19.70
CA ASP A 132 -4.76 -2.80 20.54
C ASP A 132 -6.04 -2.52 19.73
N LYS A 133 -5.90 -1.99 18.51
CA LYS A 133 -7.00 -1.67 17.60
C LYS A 133 -7.18 -2.71 16.48
N CYS A 134 -6.33 -3.74 16.44
CA CYS A 134 -6.33 -4.71 15.35
C CYS A 134 -7.43 -5.76 15.57
N PRO A 135 -8.34 -5.97 14.59
CA PRO A 135 -9.43 -6.96 14.72
C PRO A 135 -8.91 -8.40 14.76
N LEU A 136 -7.67 -8.64 14.32
CA LEU A 136 -7.03 -9.96 14.32
C LEU A 136 -6.17 -10.21 15.57
N ALA A 137 -6.05 -9.23 16.48
CA ALA A 137 -5.06 -9.27 17.55
C ALA A 137 -5.23 -10.46 18.51
N ALA A 138 -6.47 -10.86 18.80
CA ALA A 138 -6.76 -11.93 19.76
C ALA A 138 -6.12 -13.28 19.37
N HIS A 139 -5.88 -13.50 18.08
CA HIS A 139 -5.32 -14.74 17.54
C HIS A 139 -4.05 -14.54 16.71
N CYS A 140 -3.52 -13.31 16.68
CA CYS A 140 -2.32 -13.01 15.89
C CYS A 140 -1.06 -13.45 16.64
N PRO A 141 -0.26 -14.40 16.09
CA PRO A 141 0.95 -14.88 16.76
C PRO A 141 2.03 -13.79 16.89
N SER A 142 1.96 -12.75 16.04
CA SER A 142 2.87 -11.60 16.06
C SER A 142 2.28 -10.36 16.75
N ARG A 143 1.25 -10.52 17.60
CA ARG A 143 0.67 -9.39 18.35
C ARG A 143 1.74 -8.78 19.26
N VAL A 144 1.95 -7.47 19.15
CA VAL A 144 2.80 -6.72 20.07
C VAL A 144 2.01 -6.36 21.33
N ALA A 145 2.57 -6.67 22.49
CA ALA A 145 2.00 -6.25 23.78
C ALA A 145 2.14 -4.74 23.96
N THR A 146 1.06 -4.06 24.34
CA THR A 146 1.07 -2.62 24.62
C THR A 146 1.39 -2.30 26.08
N ALA A 147 1.50 -3.31 26.94
CA ALA A 147 1.81 -3.14 28.34
C ALA A 147 3.29 -2.77 28.55
N GLU A 148 3.55 -1.88 29.51
CA GLU A 148 4.89 -1.57 29.98
C GLU A 148 5.62 -2.80 30.50
N ARG A 149 6.90 -2.91 30.17
CA ARG A 149 7.79 -3.96 30.69
C ARG A 149 8.87 -3.36 31.59
N PRO A 150 9.26 -4.05 32.68
CA PRO A 150 10.39 -3.60 33.49
C PRO A 150 11.69 -3.65 32.69
N LEU A 151 12.50 -2.58 32.74
CA LEU A 151 13.80 -2.52 32.06
C LEU A 151 14.75 -3.63 32.53
N GLY A 152 14.67 -4.02 33.81
CA GLY A 152 15.49 -5.11 34.36
C GLY A 152 15.19 -6.50 33.81
N GLU A 153 14.09 -6.67 33.07
CA GLU A 153 13.72 -7.93 32.41
C GLU A 153 14.09 -7.95 30.91
N LEU A 154 14.74 -6.89 30.43
CA LEU A 154 15.07 -6.69 29.03
C LEU A 154 16.57 -6.54 28.85
N ASP A 155 17.05 -6.87 27.66
CA ASP A 155 18.40 -6.53 27.23
C ASP A 155 18.52 -5.00 27.08
N GLN A 156 19.40 -4.39 27.88
CA GLN A 156 19.51 -2.93 27.96
C GLN A 156 20.16 -2.33 26.71
N GLU A 157 21.12 -3.03 26.09
CA GLU A 157 21.75 -2.56 24.85
C GLU A 157 20.72 -2.57 23.70
N ALA A 158 19.91 -3.62 23.63
CA ALA A 158 18.79 -3.68 22.69
C ALA A 158 17.77 -2.57 22.95
N VAL A 159 17.41 -2.29 24.21
CA VAL A 159 16.49 -1.20 24.55
C VAL A 159 17.06 0.16 24.18
N GLU A 160 18.34 0.41 24.40
CA GLU A 160 19.01 1.67 24.03
C GLU A 160 19.04 1.87 22.52
N SER A 161 19.36 0.82 21.76
CA SER A 161 19.32 0.81 20.30
C SER A 161 17.92 1.12 19.77
N LEU A 162 16.90 0.39 20.27
CA LEU A 162 15.50 0.62 19.89
C LEU A 162 15.00 2.01 20.30
N ARG A 163 15.46 2.54 21.44
CA ARG A 163 15.14 3.89 21.90
C ARG A 163 15.75 4.95 20.97
N ALA A 164 16.99 4.75 20.52
CA ALA A 164 17.65 5.65 19.58
C ALA A 164 16.88 5.75 18.25
N ASP A 165 16.26 4.65 17.82
CA ASP A 165 15.38 4.59 16.64
C ASP A 165 13.95 5.10 16.90
N GLY A 166 13.64 5.50 18.14
CA GLY A 166 12.30 5.95 18.54
C GLY A 166 11.24 4.84 18.54
N LEU A 167 11.66 3.58 18.67
CA LEU A 167 10.78 2.40 18.66
C LEU A 167 10.26 2.03 20.06
N VAL A 168 10.93 2.50 21.12
CA VAL A 168 10.51 2.37 22.52
C VAL A 168 10.77 3.66 23.28
N THR A 169 10.05 3.87 24.38
CA THR A 169 10.33 4.92 25.36
C THR A 169 10.72 4.31 26.69
N VAL A 170 11.59 5.00 27.44
CA VAL A 170 12.06 4.57 28.76
C VAL A 170 11.71 5.66 29.77
N ALA A 171 10.90 5.32 30.77
CA ALA A 171 10.52 6.20 31.87
C ALA A 171 10.83 5.52 33.20
N GLY A 172 11.80 6.04 33.95
CA GLY A 172 12.32 5.37 35.14
C GLY A 172 12.86 3.97 34.81
N LYS A 173 12.28 2.92 35.40
CA LYS A 173 12.63 1.51 35.15
C LYS A 173 11.62 0.78 34.26
N ARG A 174 10.82 1.50 33.48
CA ARG A 174 9.79 0.95 32.60
C ARG A 174 10.13 1.24 31.14
N VAL A 175 9.83 0.29 30.27
CA VAL A 175 9.94 0.39 28.81
C VAL A 175 8.54 0.22 28.22
N SER A 176 8.14 1.12 27.32
CA SER A 176 6.86 1.08 26.61
C SER A 176 7.05 1.36 25.13
N LEU A 177 6.03 1.04 24.33
CA LEU A 177 5.94 1.56 22.97
C LEU A 177 5.63 3.07 23.01
N PRO A 178 6.11 3.86 22.05
CA PRO A 178 5.72 5.26 21.87
C PRO A 178 4.21 5.40 21.73
N ALA A 179 3.65 6.47 22.29
CA ALA A 179 2.27 6.84 22.01
C ALA A 179 2.08 7.14 20.51
N ALA A 180 0.95 6.69 19.95
CA ALA A 180 0.63 6.78 18.53
C ALA A 180 0.08 8.14 18.10
#